data_AF-A0AAU9IE67-F1
#
_entry.id   AF-A0AAU9IE67-F1
#
_cell.length_a   1.000
_cell.length_b   1.000
_cell.length_c   1.000
_cell.angle_alpha   90.00
_cell.angle_beta   90.00
_cell.angle_gamma   90.00
#
_symmetry.space_group_name_H-M   'P 1'
#
loop_
_entity.id
_entity.type
_entity.pdbx_description
1 polymer ?
#
loop_
_entity_poly.entity_id
_entity_poly.type
_entity_poly.pdbx_seq_one_letter_code
_entity_poly.pdbx_strand_id
1 'polypeptide(L)'
;MENSQAIFTIKKCLIPPIEIDPRLLKSALIEEIDTSGLNLKLNKYLNRKHEIQNMKRLQSQKSQLRDEKLRKNKEEMARIRQENQKRQDEKAQQDQREYQRLCKAQELMSACPNIYDVNAAFFYLEAGNWDVAKAIQCYSESSGDMAPADIARNRARINIRFIMPNGAEFTEVFDASQPMWSMLSKIYEKLTERRNFVVKTSRASPPIKMEDMTRVTFTQFGCEPNTTFIVEYE
;
A
#
# COMPACT_ATOMS: atom_id res chain seq x y z
N MET A 1 104.58 -6.19 -59.46
CA MET A 1 103.78 -7.19 -60.16
C MET A 1 103.39 -8.26 -59.16
N GLU A 2 102.09 -8.56 -59.11
CA GLU A 2 101.46 -9.82 -58.69
C GLU A 2 101.70 -10.29 -57.24
N ASN A 3 100.78 -9.97 -56.32
CA ASN A 3 99.65 -10.83 -55.91
C ASN A 3 100.03 -12.30 -55.71
N SER A 4 99.97 -12.77 -54.46
CA SER A 4 99.17 -13.96 -54.11
C SER A 4 99.06 -14.09 -52.59
N GLN A 5 97.87 -13.74 -52.10
CA GLN A 5 97.42 -13.99 -50.73
C GLN A 5 97.45 -15.50 -50.45
N ALA A 6 97.96 -15.88 -49.28
CA ALA A 6 97.89 -17.25 -48.79
C ALA A 6 96.42 -17.66 -48.60
N ILE A 7 95.93 -18.52 -49.50
CA ILE A 7 94.61 -19.13 -49.40
C ILE A 7 94.70 -20.23 -48.35
N PHE A 8 94.02 -20.02 -47.22
CA PHE A 8 93.81 -21.05 -46.20
C PHE A 8 92.87 -22.11 -46.75
N THR A 9 93.42 -23.17 -47.31
CA THR A 9 92.64 -24.35 -47.72
C THR A 9 92.35 -25.18 -46.48
N ILE A 10 91.18 -24.95 -45.87
CA ILE A 10 90.66 -25.80 -44.79
C ILE A 10 90.55 -27.23 -45.33
N LYS A 11 91.34 -28.15 -44.77
CA LYS A 11 91.32 -29.57 -45.13
C LYS A 11 89.92 -30.13 -44.82
N LYS A 12 89.22 -30.49 -45.89
CA LYS A 12 87.93 -31.20 -45.90
C LYS A 12 88.01 -32.48 -45.03
N CYS A 13 86.97 -32.66 -44.21
CA CYS A 13 86.45 -33.90 -43.61
C CYS A 13 87.45 -35.03 -43.24
N LEU A 14 87.57 -35.29 -41.93
CA LEU A 14 88.19 -36.48 -41.35
C LEU A 14 87.32 -37.76 -41.44
N ILE A 15 86.42 -37.84 -42.42
CA ILE A 15 85.55 -39.00 -42.61
C ILE A 15 85.95 -39.64 -43.95
N PRO A 16 86.39 -40.92 -43.97
CA PRO A 16 86.67 -41.60 -45.22
C PRO A 16 85.38 -41.67 -46.06
N PRO A 17 85.47 -41.62 -47.40
CA PRO A 17 84.30 -41.76 -48.27
C PRO A 17 83.64 -43.11 -48.01
N ILE A 18 82.39 -43.09 -47.53
CA ILE A 18 81.57 -44.28 -47.36
C ILE A 18 81.09 -44.68 -48.76
N GLU A 19 81.70 -45.70 -49.34
CA GLU A 19 81.15 -46.38 -50.51
C GLU A 19 79.92 -47.19 -50.07
N ILE A 20 78.75 -46.59 -50.18
CA ILE A 20 77.47 -47.28 -49.96
C ILE A 20 77.19 -48.09 -51.23
N ASP A 21 77.29 -49.41 -51.15
CA ASP A 21 76.90 -50.30 -52.24
C ASP A 21 75.38 -50.14 -52.53
N PRO A 22 74.97 -49.68 -53.72
CA PRO A 22 73.56 -49.49 -54.07
C PRO A 22 72.77 -50.81 -54.13
N ARG A 23 73.43 -51.97 -54.00
CA ARG A 23 72.78 -53.29 -53.85
C ARG A 23 72.35 -53.59 -52.42
N LEU A 24 72.94 -52.95 -51.41
CA LEU A 24 72.50 -53.03 -50.00
C LEU A 24 71.29 -52.12 -49.72
N LEU A 25 71.04 -51.12 -50.57
CA LEU A 25 69.83 -50.28 -50.50
C LEU A 25 68.56 -50.97 -50.99
N LYS A 26 68.66 -52.15 -51.61
CA LYS A 26 67.49 -52.90 -52.13
C LYS A 26 66.86 -53.89 -51.15
N SER A 27 67.41 -54.08 -49.95
CA SER A 27 66.84 -54.97 -48.93
C SER A 27 66.49 -54.29 -47.60
N ALA A 28 66.65 -52.96 -47.51
CA ALA A 28 66.29 -52.18 -46.31
C ALA A 28 65.16 -51.16 -46.56
N LEU A 29 64.51 -51.24 -47.72
CA LEU A 29 63.27 -50.54 -47.99
C LEU A 29 62.12 -51.48 -47.66
N ILE A 30 61.42 -51.14 -46.57
CA ILE A 30 60.26 -51.83 -45.98
C ILE A 30 60.66 -52.94 -44.97
N GLU A 31 61.33 -52.56 -43.88
CA GLU A 31 60.79 -53.03 -42.59
C GLU A 31 59.56 -52.17 -42.33
N GLU A 32 58.40 -52.82 -42.28
CA GLU A 32 57.11 -52.20 -42.00
C GLU A 32 57.28 -51.26 -40.80
N ILE A 33 57.20 -49.95 -41.05
CA ILE A 33 56.89 -49.00 -39.99
C ILE A 33 55.64 -49.60 -39.36
N ASP A 34 55.70 -50.02 -38.09
CA ASP A 34 54.55 -50.59 -37.37
C ASP A 34 53.49 -49.49 -37.23
N THR A 35 52.75 -49.32 -38.33
CA THR A 35 51.73 -48.30 -38.53
C THR A 35 50.60 -48.55 -37.54
N SER A 36 50.40 -49.81 -37.13
CA SER A 36 49.43 -50.19 -36.12
C SER A 36 49.82 -49.65 -34.74
N GLY A 37 51.08 -49.80 -34.32
CA GLY A 37 51.60 -49.28 -33.06
C GLY A 37 51.66 -47.75 -33.02
N LEU A 38 52.03 -47.10 -34.13
CA LEU A 38 52.02 -45.65 -34.28
C LEU A 38 50.60 -45.07 -34.28
N ASN A 39 49.66 -45.69 -35.01
CA ASN A 39 48.25 -45.30 -35.01
C ASN A 39 47.62 -45.49 -33.62
N LEU A 40 47.98 -46.54 -32.90
CA LEU A 40 47.52 -46.76 -31.51
C LEU A 40 48.03 -45.65 -30.58
N LYS A 41 49.31 -45.27 -30.67
CA LYS A 41 49.87 -44.16 -29.89
C LYS A 41 49.20 -42.84 -30.24
N LEU A 42 49.01 -42.55 -31.53
CA LEU A 42 48.34 -41.34 -32.01
C LEU A 42 46.90 -41.25 -31.49
N ASN A 43 46.13 -42.36 -31.55
CA ASN A 43 44.78 -42.42 -31.01
C ASN A 43 44.76 -42.21 -29.49
N LYS A 44 45.71 -42.77 -28.74
CA LYS A 44 45.85 -42.52 -27.29
C LYS A 44 46.13 -41.02 -27.01
N TYR A 45 46.99 -40.38 -27.80
CA TYR A 45 47.26 -38.94 -27.66
C TYR A 45 46.04 -38.08 -28.01
N LEU A 46 45.32 -38.40 -29.08
CA LEU A 46 44.11 -37.69 -29.48
C LEU A 46 43.00 -37.83 -28.43
N ASN A 47 42.80 -39.05 -27.91
CA ASN A 47 41.85 -39.31 -26.83
C ASN A 47 42.24 -38.53 -25.57
N ARG A 48 43.51 -38.55 -25.17
CA ARG A 48 43.99 -37.80 -24.01
C ARG A 48 43.85 -36.28 -24.19
N LYS A 49 44.12 -35.77 -25.40
CA LYS A 49 43.92 -34.35 -25.74
C LYS A 49 42.44 -33.97 -25.64
N HIS A 50 41.54 -34.82 -26.14
CA HIS A 50 40.10 -34.59 -26.06
C HIS A 50 39.59 -34.62 -24.61
N GLU A 51 40.08 -35.56 -23.79
CA GLU A 51 39.78 -35.63 -22.37
C GLU A 51 40.23 -34.37 -21.61
N ILE A 52 41.45 -33.89 -21.87
CA ILE A 52 41.96 -32.63 -21.29
C ILE A 52 41.10 -31.43 -21.71
N GLN A 53 40.67 -31.37 -22.98
CA GLN A 53 39.79 -30.30 -23.45
C GLN A 53 38.41 -30.36 -22.77
N ASN A 54 37.84 -31.55 -22.59
CA ASN A 54 36.58 -31.73 -21.89
C ASN A 54 36.69 -31.34 -20.41
N MET A 55 37.78 -31.71 -19.74
CA MET A 55 38.05 -31.29 -18.36
C MET A 55 38.17 -29.78 -18.22
N LYS A 56 38.86 -29.10 -19.15
CA LYS A 56 38.95 -27.63 -19.17
C LYS A 56 37.58 -26.96 -19.38
N ARG A 57 36.76 -27.50 -20.29
CA ARG A 57 35.40 -27.02 -20.52
C ARG A 57 34.52 -27.16 -19.27
N LEU A 58 34.55 -28.32 -18.62
CA LEU A 58 33.82 -28.56 -17.39
C LEU A 58 34.26 -27.64 -16.25
N GLN A 59 35.57 -27.39 -16.11
CA GLN A 59 36.07 -26.44 -15.12
C GLN A 59 35.61 -25.01 -15.40
N SER A 60 35.66 -24.58 -16.67
CA SER A 60 35.17 -23.27 -17.09
C SER A 60 33.67 -23.11 -16.82
N GLN A 61 32.86 -24.11 -17.17
CA GLN A 61 31.41 -24.11 -16.90
C GLN A 61 31.11 -24.06 -15.40
N LYS A 62 31.82 -24.84 -14.58
CA LYS A 62 31.68 -24.79 -13.12
C LYS A 62 32.05 -23.41 -12.54
N SER A 63 33.07 -22.74 -13.08
CA SER A 63 33.40 -21.38 -12.66
C SER A 63 32.29 -20.40 -13.02
N GLN A 64 31.83 -20.43 -14.28
CA GLN A 64 30.76 -19.56 -14.76
C GLN A 64 29.47 -19.72 -13.95
N LEU A 65 29.07 -20.96 -13.63
CA LEU A 65 27.89 -21.22 -12.79
C LEU A 65 28.05 -20.69 -11.36
N ARG A 66 29.26 -20.77 -10.79
CA ARG A 66 29.53 -20.20 -9.45
C ARG A 66 29.45 -18.68 -9.47
N ASP A 67 30.05 -18.05 -10.48
CA ASP A 67 30.07 -16.59 -10.63
C ASP A 67 28.66 -16.05 -10.90
N GLU A 68 27.87 -16.74 -11.74
CA GLU A 68 26.48 -16.40 -12.02
C GLU A 68 25.60 -16.53 -10.77
N LYS A 69 25.76 -17.62 -10.01
CA LYS A 69 25.04 -17.81 -8.74
C LYS A 69 25.38 -16.73 -7.72
N LEU A 70 26.67 -16.37 -7.61
CA LEU A 70 27.12 -15.30 -6.72
C LEU A 70 26.53 -13.94 -7.15
N ARG A 71 26.52 -13.65 -8.44
CA ARG A 71 25.93 -12.42 -8.98
C ARG A 71 24.44 -12.32 -8.68
N LYS A 72 23.68 -13.40 -8.96
CA LYS A 72 22.24 -13.48 -8.66
C LYS A 72 21.95 -13.27 -7.17
N ASN A 73 22.74 -13.90 -6.28
CA ASN A 73 22.57 -13.73 -4.84
C ASN A 73 22.88 -12.28 -4.40
N LYS A 74 23.92 -11.64 -4.94
CA LYS A 74 24.21 -10.22 -4.67
C LYS A 74 23.09 -9.30 -5.14
N GLU A 75 22.54 -9.53 -6.33
CA GLU A 75 21.40 -8.78 -6.87
C GLU A 75 20.15 -8.96 -5.99
N GLU A 76 19.88 -10.18 -5.53
CA GLU A 76 18.76 -10.50 -4.64
C GLU A 76 18.91 -9.83 -3.27
N MET A 77 20.10 -9.92 -2.65
CA MET A 77 20.39 -9.23 -1.38
C MET A 77 20.30 -7.70 -1.50
N ALA A 78 20.71 -7.14 -2.65
CA ALA A 78 20.56 -5.71 -2.91
C ALA A 78 19.08 -5.30 -3.02
N ARG A 79 18.25 -6.12 -3.69
CA ARG A 79 16.80 -5.89 -3.77
C ARG A 79 16.13 -5.96 -2.40
N ILE A 80 16.44 -6.99 -1.60
CA ILE A 80 15.89 -7.14 -0.25
C ILE A 80 16.29 -5.94 0.63
N ARG A 81 17.54 -5.48 0.53
CA ARG A 81 18.00 -4.31 1.28
C ARG A 81 17.25 -3.04 0.87
N GLN A 82 17.07 -2.83 -0.43
CA GLN A 82 16.33 -1.67 -0.95
C GLN A 82 14.86 -1.70 -0.53
N GLU A 83 14.22 -2.86 -0.57
CA GLU A 83 12.84 -3.02 -0.13
C GLU A 83 12.68 -2.78 1.37
N ASN A 84 13.59 -3.31 2.19
CA ASN A 84 13.60 -3.06 3.63
C ASN A 84 13.84 -1.58 3.96
N GLN A 85 14.74 -0.92 3.24
CA GLN A 85 14.98 0.52 3.37
C GLN A 85 13.70 1.30 3.06
N LYS A 86 13.03 0.98 1.96
CA LYS A 86 11.77 1.62 1.56
C LYS A 86 10.68 1.45 2.62
N ARG A 87 10.52 0.24 3.17
CA ARG A 87 9.56 -0.02 4.25
C ARG A 87 9.89 0.77 5.53
N GLN A 88 11.16 0.93 5.86
CA GLN A 88 11.58 1.76 7.00
C GLN A 88 11.27 3.25 6.76
N ASP A 89 11.53 3.74 5.56
CA ASP A 89 11.25 5.13 5.19
C ASP A 89 9.73 5.41 5.18
N GLU A 90 8.92 4.49 4.63
CA GLU A 90 7.46 4.56 4.66
C GLU A 90 6.93 4.59 6.10
N LYS A 91 7.46 3.73 6.98
CA LYS A 91 7.10 3.72 8.40
C LYS A 91 7.48 5.03 9.09
N ALA A 92 8.69 5.53 8.89
CA ALA A 92 9.14 6.79 9.48
C ALA A 92 8.30 7.98 9.02
N GLN A 93 7.90 8.01 7.75
CA GLN A 93 6.97 9.03 7.23
C GLN A 93 5.59 8.92 7.87
N GLN A 94 5.07 7.71 8.09
CA GLN A 94 3.80 7.51 8.76
C GLN A 94 3.86 7.98 10.22
N ASP A 95 4.88 7.57 10.97
CA ASP A 95 5.09 7.97 12.36
C ASP A 95 5.20 9.51 12.48
N GLN A 96 5.88 10.17 11.52
CA GLN A 96 6.00 11.63 11.50
C GLN A 96 4.65 12.32 11.25
N ARG A 97 3.80 11.78 10.37
CA ARG A 97 2.45 12.32 10.11
C ARG A 97 1.55 12.16 11.32
N GLU A 98 1.59 11.00 11.98
CA GLU A 98 0.81 10.73 13.19
C GLU A 98 1.23 11.66 14.33
N TYR A 99 2.54 11.86 14.52
CA TYR A 99 3.07 12.79 15.50
C TYR A 99 2.60 14.24 15.25
N GLN A 100 2.69 14.73 14.01
CA GLN A 100 2.20 16.07 13.66
C GLN A 100 0.70 16.22 13.92
N ARG A 101 -0.08 15.16 13.65
CA ARG A 101 -1.52 15.15 13.90
C ARG A 101 -1.82 15.28 15.40
N LEU A 102 -1.11 14.52 16.23
CA LEU A 102 -1.22 14.59 17.69
C LEU A 102 -0.87 15.97 18.25
N CYS A 103 0.21 16.59 17.77
CA CYS A 103 0.58 17.96 18.20
C CYS A 103 -0.55 18.95 17.90
N LYS A 104 -1.11 18.92 16.68
CA LYS A 104 -2.23 19.80 16.30
C LYS A 104 -3.48 19.56 17.17
N ALA A 105 -3.77 18.31 17.52
CA ALA A 105 -4.87 17.98 18.41
C ALA A 105 -4.65 18.54 19.82
N GLN A 106 -3.43 18.41 20.36
CA GLN A 106 -3.06 19.00 21.66
C GLN A 106 -3.12 20.53 21.65
N GLU A 107 -2.65 21.18 20.58
CA GLU A 107 -2.78 22.62 20.40
C GLU A 107 -4.26 23.05 20.43
N LEU A 108 -5.13 22.35 19.70
CA LEU A 108 -6.57 22.62 19.67
C LEU A 108 -7.21 22.43 21.05
N MET A 109 -6.87 21.36 21.77
CA MET A 109 -7.33 21.12 23.14
C MET A 109 -6.86 22.22 24.10
N SER A 110 -5.64 22.74 23.92
CA SER A 110 -5.13 23.83 24.74
C SER A 110 -5.85 25.16 24.50
N ALA A 111 -6.27 25.41 23.25
CA ALA A 111 -6.99 26.62 22.84
C ALA A 111 -8.49 26.57 23.17
N CYS A 112 -9.09 25.38 23.21
CA CYS A 112 -10.52 25.16 23.40
C CYS A 112 -10.79 24.34 24.67
N PRO A 113 -11.09 24.98 25.83
CA PRO A 113 -11.26 24.28 27.10
C PRO A 113 -12.45 23.31 27.14
N ASN A 114 -13.35 23.34 26.15
CA ASN A 114 -14.49 22.43 26.07
C ASN A 114 -14.15 21.07 25.41
N ILE A 115 -12.92 20.88 24.90
CA ILE A 115 -12.48 19.66 24.22
C ILE A 115 -11.50 18.92 25.13
N TYR A 116 -12.01 17.89 25.81
CA TYR A 116 -11.24 17.12 26.81
C TYR A 116 -10.66 15.81 26.26
N ASP A 117 -11.10 15.39 25.07
CA ASP A 117 -10.67 14.13 24.43
C ASP A 117 -9.89 14.42 23.15
N VAL A 118 -8.79 13.68 22.97
CA VAL A 118 -7.95 13.70 21.77
C VAL A 118 -8.75 13.25 20.54
N ASN A 119 -9.66 12.29 20.70
CA ASN A 119 -10.50 11.84 19.57
C ASN A 119 -11.50 12.92 19.14
N ALA A 120 -12.07 13.66 20.10
CA ALA A 120 -12.90 14.82 19.80
C ALA A 120 -12.09 15.91 19.08
N ALA A 121 -10.86 16.16 19.49
CA ALA A 121 -9.98 17.10 18.81
C ALA A 121 -9.68 16.68 17.36
N PHE A 122 -9.42 15.38 17.11
CA PHE A 122 -9.26 14.86 15.76
C PHE A 122 -10.51 15.01 14.91
N PHE A 123 -11.69 14.78 15.47
CA PHE A 123 -12.96 15.01 14.77
C PHE A 123 -13.08 16.46 14.30
N TYR A 124 -12.81 17.43 15.17
CA TYR A 124 -12.90 18.85 14.79
C TYR A 124 -11.85 19.27 13.76
N LEU A 125 -10.64 18.71 13.83
CA LEU A 125 -9.59 18.96 12.84
C LEU A 125 -9.96 18.40 11.45
N GLU A 126 -10.60 17.22 11.39
CA GLU A 126 -11.06 16.65 10.12
C GLU A 126 -12.33 17.33 9.59
N ALA A 127 -13.27 17.68 10.46
CA ALA A 127 -14.46 18.44 10.09
C ALA A 127 -14.11 19.85 9.54
N GLY A 128 -13.04 20.48 10.06
CA GLY A 128 -12.51 21.75 9.53
C GLY A 128 -11.96 21.65 8.10
N ASN A 129 -11.65 20.44 7.62
CA ASN A 129 -11.29 20.16 6.23
C ASN A 129 -12.50 19.84 5.35
N TRP A 130 -13.72 20.10 5.83
CA TRP A 130 -14.99 19.86 5.13
C TRP A 130 -15.32 18.39 4.85
N ASP A 131 -14.57 17.44 5.41
CA ASP A 131 -14.82 15.99 5.27
C ASP A 131 -15.53 15.43 6.51
N VAL A 132 -16.82 15.75 6.64
CA VAL A 132 -17.64 15.42 7.81
C VAL A 132 -17.86 13.91 7.95
N ALA A 133 -17.98 13.17 6.83
CA ALA A 133 -18.20 11.73 6.85
C ALA A 133 -16.99 10.99 7.40
N LYS A 134 -15.79 11.39 6.98
CA LYS A 134 -14.54 10.81 7.47
C LYS A 134 -14.30 11.15 8.94
N ALA A 135 -14.61 12.38 9.36
CA ALA A 135 -14.52 12.78 10.77
C ALA A 135 -15.41 11.89 11.67
N ILE A 136 -16.66 11.66 11.26
CA ILE A 136 -17.60 10.80 11.99
C ILE A 136 -17.06 9.37 12.10
N GLN A 137 -16.57 8.81 10.98
CA GLN A 137 -16.00 7.46 10.95
C GLN A 137 -14.77 7.33 11.84
N CYS A 138 -13.85 8.31 11.79
CA CYS A 138 -12.63 8.28 12.59
C CYS A 138 -12.94 8.38 14.10
N TYR A 139 -13.94 9.18 14.48
CA TYR A 139 -14.38 9.27 15.87
C TYR A 139 -15.05 7.98 16.34
N SER A 140 -15.95 7.39 15.54
CA SER A 140 -16.66 6.17 15.94
C SER A 140 -15.73 4.96 16.04
N GLU A 141 -14.76 4.83 15.12
CA GLU A 141 -13.74 3.77 15.15
C GLU A 141 -12.82 3.87 16.38
N SER A 142 -12.52 5.09 16.85
CA SER A 142 -11.59 5.33 17.95
C SER A 142 -12.25 5.34 19.33
N SER A 143 -13.46 5.88 19.45
CA SER A 143 -14.17 6.03 20.73
C SER A 143 -15.17 4.91 21.01
N GLY A 144 -15.64 4.19 19.98
CA GLY A 144 -16.76 3.24 20.11
C GLY A 144 -18.13 3.89 20.34
N ASP A 145 -18.18 5.22 20.46
CA ASP A 145 -19.37 6.02 20.68
C ASP A 145 -19.79 6.78 19.40
N MET A 146 -21.01 7.33 19.39
CA MET A 146 -21.44 8.24 18.32
C MET A 146 -20.62 9.53 18.33
N ALA A 147 -20.36 10.09 17.16
CA ALA A 147 -19.65 11.37 17.02
C ALA A 147 -20.33 12.49 17.83
N PRO A 148 -19.60 13.47 18.40
CA PRO A 148 -20.20 14.54 19.21
C PRO A 148 -21.29 15.33 18.47
N ALA A 149 -21.16 15.46 17.15
CA ALA A 149 -22.18 16.05 16.29
C ALA A 149 -23.48 15.21 16.22
N ASP A 150 -23.35 13.89 16.20
CA ASP A 150 -24.49 12.96 16.21
C ASP A 150 -25.06 12.79 17.62
N ILE A 151 -24.24 12.89 18.67
CA ILE A 151 -24.69 12.99 20.06
C ILE A 151 -25.49 14.28 20.27
N ALA A 152 -25.04 15.42 19.73
CA ALA A 152 -25.77 16.68 19.79
C ALA A 152 -27.11 16.60 19.04
N ARG A 153 -27.13 15.97 17.85
CA ARG A 153 -28.35 15.71 17.08
C ARG A 153 -29.29 14.70 17.75
N ASN A 154 -28.78 13.64 18.38
CA ASN A 154 -29.61 12.61 19.02
C ASN A 154 -30.08 13.00 20.43
N ARG A 155 -29.29 13.75 21.21
CA ARG A 155 -29.73 14.31 22.51
C ARG A 155 -30.84 15.35 22.36
N ALA A 156 -30.98 15.95 21.18
CA ALA A 156 -32.03 16.91 20.89
C ALA A 156 -33.29 16.30 20.27
N ARG A 157 -33.44 14.97 20.11
CA ARG A 157 -34.68 14.42 19.54
C ARG A 157 -35.76 14.26 20.61
N ILE A 158 -36.93 14.82 20.34
CA ILE A 158 -38.12 14.70 21.18
C ILE A 158 -39.23 13.97 20.41
N ASN A 159 -39.84 12.99 21.08
CA ASN A 159 -41.02 12.32 20.58
C ASN A 159 -42.24 13.13 21.01
N ILE A 160 -43.05 13.54 20.04
CA ILE A 160 -44.23 14.36 20.27
C ILE A 160 -45.46 13.57 19.83
N ARG A 161 -46.45 13.47 20.71
CA ARG A 161 -47.74 12.84 20.40
C ARG A 161 -48.75 13.90 19.98
N PHE A 162 -49.52 13.62 18.95
CA PHE A 162 -50.61 14.46 18.47
C PHE A 162 -51.94 13.69 18.58
N ILE A 163 -52.96 14.35 19.11
CA ILE A 163 -54.35 13.89 19.11
C ILE A 163 -55.10 14.78 18.13
N MET A 164 -55.63 14.17 17.06
CA MET A 164 -56.34 14.88 15.99
C MET A 164 -57.83 15.07 16.32
N PRO A 165 -58.54 15.99 15.64
CA PRO A 165 -59.95 16.24 15.93
C PRO A 165 -60.88 15.03 15.72
N ASN A 166 -60.47 14.08 14.88
CA ASN A 166 -61.20 12.83 14.61
C ASN A 166 -60.87 11.71 15.63
N GLY A 167 -60.08 12.02 16.67
CA GLY A 167 -59.62 11.05 17.66
C GLY A 167 -58.43 10.18 17.20
N ALA A 168 -57.89 10.40 16.01
CA ALA A 168 -56.69 9.71 15.57
C ALA A 168 -55.46 10.22 16.33
N GLU A 169 -54.62 9.30 16.80
CA GLU A 169 -53.35 9.63 17.44
C GLU A 169 -52.18 9.27 16.54
N PHE A 170 -51.15 10.11 16.52
CA PHE A 170 -49.87 9.75 15.92
C PHE A 170 -48.71 10.34 16.73
N THR A 171 -47.54 9.74 16.60
CA THR A 171 -46.31 10.22 17.23
C THR A 171 -45.30 10.53 16.15
N GLU A 172 -44.67 11.69 16.25
CA GLU A 172 -43.61 12.12 15.35
C GLU A 172 -42.37 12.54 16.14
N VAL A 173 -41.21 12.37 15.51
CA VAL A 173 -39.91 12.69 16.11
C VAL A 173 -39.43 14.02 15.55
N PHE A 174 -39.27 15.01 16.43
CA PHE A 174 -38.74 16.32 16.08
C PHE A 174 -37.37 16.52 16.70
N ASP A 175 -36.55 17.34 16.05
CA ASP A 175 -35.38 17.93 16.70
C ASP A 175 -35.88 19.11 17.56
N ALA A 176 -35.52 19.09 18.84
CA ALA A 176 -35.98 20.01 19.86
C ALA A 176 -35.46 21.44 19.61
N SER A 177 -34.39 21.58 18.83
CA SER A 177 -33.88 22.87 18.36
C SER A 177 -34.66 23.45 17.17
N GLN A 178 -35.55 22.67 16.54
CA GLN A 178 -36.37 23.18 15.46
C GLN A 178 -37.47 24.12 15.98
N PRO A 179 -37.85 25.13 15.18
CA PRO A 179 -38.97 25.99 15.50
C PRO A 179 -40.28 25.19 15.47
N MET A 180 -41.18 25.46 16.41
CA MET A 180 -42.39 24.66 16.63
C MET A 180 -43.31 24.62 15.40
N TRP A 181 -43.31 25.65 14.55
CA TRP A 181 -44.13 25.68 13.34
C TRP A 181 -43.91 24.47 12.42
N SER A 182 -42.75 23.79 12.51
CA SER A 182 -42.47 22.59 11.73
C SER A 182 -43.50 21.47 11.97
N MET A 183 -44.13 21.41 13.15
CA MET A 183 -45.17 20.44 13.46
C MET A 183 -46.44 20.64 12.62
N LEU A 184 -46.70 21.86 12.15
CA LEU A 184 -47.89 22.17 11.37
C LEU A 184 -47.91 21.38 10.07
N SER A 185 -46.75 21.20 9.42
CA SER A 185 -46.63 20.36 8.23
C SER A 185 -47.18 18.94 8.45
N LYS A 186 -46.85 18.33 9.59
CA LYS A 186 -47.29 16.99 9.98
C LYS A 186 -48.76 16.94 10.36
N ILE A 187 -49.26 17.98 11.02
CA ILE A 187 -50.69 18.11 11.31
C ILE A 187 -51.48 18.23 9.99
N TYR A 188 -51.04 19.06 9.06
CA TYR A 188 -51.70 19.25 7.76
C TYR A 188 -51.71 17.97 6.90
N GLU A 189 -50.67 17.13 6.96
CA GLU A 189 -50.64 15.83 6.28
C GLU A 189 -51.72 14.87 6.83
N LYS A 190 -52.14 15.04 8.09
CA LYS A 190 -53.08 14.14 8.79
C LYS A 190 -54.48 14.71 8.96
N LEU A 191 -54.70 15.99 8.67
CA LEU A 191 -56.01 16.62 8.73
C LEU A 191 -56.90 16.10 7.60
N THR A 192 -58.06 15.55 7.95
CA THR A 192 -59.07 15.11 6.99
C THR A 192 -59.86 16.27 6.39
N GLU A 193 -60.03 17.36 7.15
CA GLU A 193 -60.74 18.55 6.70
C GLU A 193 -59.82 19.78 6.72
N ARG A 194 -59.84 20.57 5.64
CA ARG A 194 -59.11 21.84 5.55
C ARG A 194 -59.93 22.95 6.21
N ARG A 195 -60.03 22.90 7.54
CA ARG A 195 -60.63 23.93 8.38
C ARG A 195 -59.57 24.53 9.30
N ASN A 196 -59.89 25.69 9.88
CA ASN A 196 -59.05 26.27 10.92
C ASN A 196 -59.01 25.36 12.13
N PHE A 197 -57.85 25.27 12.76
CA PHE A 197 -57.63 24.46 13.94
C PHE A 197 -56.72 25.20 14.92
N VAL A 198 -56.86 24.84 16.18
CA VAL A 198 -56.02 25.29 17.28
C VAL A 198 -55.24 24.11 17.84
N VAL A 199 -54.01 24.37 18.26
CA VAL A 199 -53.15 23.38 18.90
C VAL A 199 -53.02 23.74 20.38
N LYS A 200 -53.38 22.81 21.26
CA LYS A 200 -53.26 22.91 22.71
C LYS A 200 -52.24 21.89 23.20
N THR A 201 -51.59 22.16 24.32
CA THR A 201 -50.85 21.09 25.02
C THR A 201 -51.77 20.44 26.06
N SER A 202 -51.50 19.18 26.40
CA SER A 202 -52.18 18.53 27.53
C SER A 202 -51.95 19.24 28.87
N ARG A 203 -50.92 20.08 29.00
CA ARG A 203 -50.53 20.75 30.26
C ARG A 203 -50.89 22.24 30.32
N ALA A 204 -51.07 22.94 29.19
CA ALA A 204 -51.35 24.37 29.14
C ALA A 204 -52.75 24.65 28.57
N SER A 205 -53.54 25.40 29.34
CA SER A 205 -54.94 25.72 29.02
C SER A 205 -55.17 26.83 27.96
N PRO A 206 -54.21 27.69 27.56
CA PRO A 206 -54.39 28.50 26.36
C PRO A 206 -53.92 27.75 25.09
N PRO A 207 -54.64 27.88 23.96
CA PRO A 207 -54.14 27.42 22.67
C PRO A 207 -52.86 28.16 22.31
N ILE A 208 -51.93 27.44 21.69
CA ILE A 208 -50.64 27.97 21.28
C ILE A 208 -50.90 28.90 20.09
N LYS A 209 -50.48 30.16 20.20
CA LYS A 209 -50.66 31.11 19.10
C LYS A 209 -49.66 30.81 17.99
N MET A 210 -50.07 31.10 16.76
CA MET A 210 -49.19 30.98 15.59
C MET A 210 -47.90 31.81 15.73
N GLU A 211 -48.00 32.98 16.36
CA GLU A 211 -46.88 33.87 16.64
C GLU A 211 -45.84 33.20 17.56
N ASP A 212 -46.29 32.42 18.55
CA ASP A 212 -45.41 31.71 19.46
C ASP A 212 -44.72 30.53 18.75
N MET A 213 -45.45 29.81 17.88
CA MET A 213 -44.90 28.67 17.13
C MET A 213 -43.77 29.05 16.16
N THR A 214 -43.79 30.28 15.65
CA THR A 214 -42.78 30.78 14.70
C THR A 214 -41.56 31.36 15.39
N ARG A 215 -41.70 31.85 16.63
CA ARG A 215 -40.63 32.50 17.39
C ARG A 215 -39.87 31.56 18.31
N VAL A 216 -40.50 30.46 18.72
CA VAL A 216 -40.02 29.59 19.79
C VAL A 216 -39.70 28.19 19.25
N THR A 217 -38.59 27.62 19.71
CA THR A 217 -38.22 26.22 19.44
C THR A 217 -38.89 25.28 20.45
N PHE A 218 -38.98 23.99 20.14
CA PHE A 218 -39.58 23.03 21.09
C PHE A 218 -38.88 23.02 22.46
N THR A 219 -37.55 23.18 22.51
CA THR A 219 -36.80 23.32 23.77
C THR A 219 -37.19 24.57 24.55
N GLN A 220 -37.30 25.72 23.88
CA GLN A 220 -37.63 27.00 24.52
C GLN A 220 -39.07 27.04 25.03
N PHE A 221 -39.97 26.30 24.37
CA PHE A 221 -41.35 26.12 24.83
C PHE A 221 -41.47 25.14 26.01
N GLY A 222 -40.40 24.41 26.34
CA GLY A 222 -40.39 23.42 27.42
C GLY A 222 -41.03 22.08 27.03
N CYS A 223 -40.98 21.69 25.76
CA CYS A 223 -41.45 20.38 25.32
C CYS A 223 -40.51 19.27 25.81
N GLU A 224 -41.02 18.43 26.71
CA GLU A 224 -40.36 17.20 27.16
C GLU A 224 -40.66 16.03 26.19
N PRO A 225 -39.84 14.96 26.21
CA PRO A 225 -40.19 13.72 25.51
C PRO A 225 -41.58 13.21 25.92
N ASN A 226 -42.40 12.82 24.95
CA ASN A 226 -43.80 12.42 25.10
C ASN A 226 -44.77 13.55 25.48
N THR A 227 -44.43 14.81 25.15
CA THR A 227 -45.41 15.89 25.19
C THR A 227 -46.56 15.60 24.22
N THR A 228 -47.79 15.74 24.70
CA THR A 228 -49.01 15.55 23.90
C THR A 228 -49.59 16.90 23.50
N PHE A 229 -49.73 17.10 22.19
CA PHE A 229 -50.52 18.18 21.62
C PHE A 229 -51.89 17.67 21.18
N ILE A 230 -52.91 18.47 21.44
CA ILE A 230 -54.30 18.22 21.06
C ILE A 230 -54.64 19.24 19.98
N VAL A 231 -55.07 18.74 18.83
CA VAL A 231 -55.53 19.55 17.70
C VAL A 231 -57.05 19.53 17.71
N GLU A 232 -57.67 20.71 17.81
CA GLU A 232 -59.12 20.90 17.81
C GLU A 232 -59.49 21.84 16.66
N TYR A 233 -60.61 21.59 15.99
CA TYR A 233 -61.15 22.56 15.04
C TYR A 233 -61.66 23.80 15.78
N GLU A 234 -61.49 24.98 15.16
CA GLU A 234 -62.18 26.20 15.60
C GLU A 234 -63.70 26.11 15.37
#